data_AF-A0A3P3VPK9-F1
#
_entry.id   AF-A0A3P3VPK9-F1
#
_cell.length_a   1.000
_cell.length_b   1.000
_cell.length_c   1.000
_cell.angle_alpha   90.00
_cell.angle_beta   90.00
_cell.angle_gamma   90.00
#
_symmetry.space_group_name_H-M   'P 1'
#
loop_
_entity.id
_entity.type
_entity.pdbx_description
1 polymer ?
#
loop_
_entity_poly.entity_id
_entity_poly.type
_entity_poly.pdbx_seq_one_letter_code
_entity_poly.pdbx_strand_id
1 'polypeptide(L)'
;MAAGCLLSLMSASSVMADQTYVCTQAGMERIISVVYQSPEESVPCEVVYQKDGEVQKLWNADSEQGYCERNAEAFVDRQRGWGWECNLTGSGS
;
A
#
# COMPACT_ATOMS: atom_id res chain seq x y z
N MET A 1 1.15 43.29 -26.63
CA MET A 1 1.30 41.82 -26.75
C MET A 1 1.70 41.31 -25.38
N ALA A 2 0.74 41.09 -24.49
CA ALA A 2 1.02 40.70 -23.10
C ALA A 2 1.14 39.18 -23.02
N ALA A 3 2.28 38.74 -22.50
CA ALA A 3 2.65 37.36 -22.26
C ALA A 3 1.69 36.69 -21.27
N GLY A 4 1.07 35.60 -21.68
CA GLY A 4 0.31 34.70 -20.79
C GLY A 4 1.11 33.41 -20.58
N CYS A 5 1.98 33.40 -19.58
CA CYS A 5 2.70 32.20 -19.16
C CYS A 5 1.71 31.31 -18.35
N LEU A 6 1.07 30.35 -19.02
CA LEU A 6 0.19 29.36 -18.40
C LEU A 6 1.03 28.35 -17.61
N LEU A 7 1.30 28.66 -16.33
CA LEU A 7 1.86 27.72 -15.36
C LEU A 7 0.82 26.63 -15.05
N SER A 8 0.99 25.47 -15.68
CA SER A 8 0.17 24.28 -15.44
C SER A 8 0.57 23.67 -14.09
N LEU A 9 -0.35 23.70 -13.13
CA LEU A 9 -0.23 23.06 -11.82
C LEU A 9 -0.24 21.54 -12.02
N MET A 10 0.85 20.86 -11.65
CA MET A 10 0.92 19.40 -11.64
C MET A 10 0.35 18.90 -10.31
N SER A 11 -0.85 18.33 -10.34
CA SER A 11 -1.48 17.69 -9.19
C SER A 11 -0.67 16.45 -8.78
N ALA A 12 -0.19 16.42 -7.53
CA ALA A 12 0.43 15.22 -6.96
C ALA A 12 -0.67 14.26 -6.50
N SER A 13 -0.91 13.19 -7.26
CA SER A 13 -1.77 12.09 -6.82
C SER A 13 -1.12 11.43 -5.61
N SER A 14 -1.68 11.67 -4.42
CA SER A 14 -1.27 10.96 -3.21
C SER A 14 -1.91 9.58 -3.26
N VAL A 15 -1.13 8.56 -3.60
CA VAL A 15 -1.57 7.18 -3.41
C VAL A 15 -1.70 6.97 -1.90
N MET A 16 -2.92 6.75 -1.43
CA MET A 16 -3.16 6.51 0.00
C MET A 16 -3.11 5.00 0.24
N ALA A 17 -2.22 4.59 1.13
CA ALA A 17 -2.25 3.24 1.68
C ALA A 17 -3.25 3.23 2.84
N ASP A 18 -4.36 2.51 2.67
CA ASP A 18 -5.42 2.44 3.68
C ASP A 18 -5.08 1.44 4.78
N GLN A 19 -4.48 0.31 4.41
CA GLN A 19 -4.03 -0.72 5.34
C GLN A 19 -2.53 -0.93 5.15
N THR A 20 -1.75 -0.70 6.21
CA THR A 20 -0.31 -0.98 6.21
C THR A 20 0.03 -1.83 7.42
N TYR A 21 0.78 -2.90 7.18
CA TYR A 21 1.34 -3.77 8.19
C TYR A 21 2.85 -3.59 8.24
N VAL A 22 3.38 -3.38 9.43
CA VAL A 22 4.82 -3.39 9.68
C VAL A 22 5.16 -4.69 10.42
N CYS A 23 5.98 -5.50 9.77
CA CYS A 23 6.45 -6.79 10.26
C CYS A 23 7.92 -6.69 10.66
N THR A 24 8.25 -7.04 11.90
CA THR A 24 9.62 -6.99 12.41
C THR A 24 10.12 -8.38 12.83
N GLN A 25 11.41 -8.63 12.63
CA GLN A 25 12.09 -9.83 13.12
C GLN A 25 13.58 -9.54 13.30
N ALA A 26 14.13 -9.73 14.51
CA ALA A 26 15.56 -9.60 14.78
C ALA A 26 16.22 -8.30 14.24
N GLY A 27 15.50 -7.18 14.32
CA GLY A 27 15.97 -5.88 13.82
C GLY A 27 15.76 -5.63 12.33
N MET A 28 15.18 -6.58 11.59
CA MET A 28 14.74 -6.39 10.21
C MET A 28 13.29 -5.92 10.17
N GLU A 29 12.95 -5.16 9.12
CA GLU A 29 11.61 -4.64 8.88
C GLU A 29 11.10 -5.04 7.49
N ARG A 30 9.80 -5.32 7.42
CA ARG A 30 9.04 -5.64 6.22
C ARG A 30 7.73 -4.86 6.26
N ILE A 31 7.36 -4.24 5.15
CA ILE A 31 6.12 -3.46 5.05
C ILE A 31 5.20 -4.11 4.03
N ILE A 32 3.94 -4.35 4.39
CA ILE A 32 2.90 -4.85 3.49
C ILE A 32 1.79 -3.79 3.47
N SER A 33 1.51 -3.23 2.31
CA SER A 33 0.52 -2.14 2.15
C SER A 33 -0.52 -2.50 1.11
N VAL A 34 -1.78 -2.25 1.42
CA VAL A 34 -2.87 -2.18 0.45
C VAL A 34 -3.00 -0.74 -0.03
N VAL A 35 -2.91 -0.54 -1.33
CA VAL A 35 -2.91 0.76 -1.99
C VAL A 35 -4.10 0.84 -2.95
N TYR A 36 -4.90 1.90 -2.82
CA TYR A 36 -5.98 2.21 -3.76
C TYR A 36 -5.58 3.37 -4.67
N GLN A 37 -6.09 3.36 -5.90
CA GLN A 37 -5.85 4.48 -6.82
C GLN A 37 -6.65 5.75 -6.45
N SER A 38 -7.76 5.60 -5.72
CA SER A 38 -8.60 6.72 -5.27
C SER A 38 -9.04 6.50 -3.82
N PRO A 39 -9.12 7.56 -2.99
CA PRO A 39 -9.44 7.45 -1.57
C PRO A 39 -10.92 7.11 -1.29
N GLU A 40 -11.81 7.36 -2.25
CA GLU A 40 -13.25 7.09 -2.14
C GLU A 40 -13.64 5.72 -2.74
N GLU A 41 -12.70 5.04 -3.39
CA GLU A 41 -12.94 3.78 -4.10
C GLU A 41 -12.04 2.66 -3.60
N SER A 42 -12.60 1.49 -3.33
CA SER A 42 -11.85 0.31 -2.88
C SER A 42 -11.25 -0.51 -4.04
N VAL A 43 -11.39 -0.04 -5.27
CA VAL A 43 -10.81 -0.62 -6.49
C VAL A 43 -10.51 0.50 -7.48
N PRO A 44 -9.53 0.31 -8.40
CA PRO A 44 -8.54 -0.75 -8.43
C PRO A 44 -7.60 -0.69 -7.21
N CYS A 45 -7.13 -1.86 -6.76
CA CYS A 45 -6.28 -2.01 -5.57
C CYS A 45 -4.97 -2.74 -5.91
N GLU A 46 -3.94 -2.52 -5.10
CA GLU A 46 -2.65 -3.21 -5.18
C GLU A 46 -2.15 -3.60 -3.80
N VAL A 47 -1.47 -4.74 -3.70
CA VAL A 47 -0.70 -5.12 -2.51
C VAL A 47 0.77 -4.92 -2.81
N VAL A 48 1.38 -3.98 -2.10
CA VAL A 48 2.79 -3.63 -2.19
C VAL A 48 3.54 -4.20 -1.00
N TYR A 49 4.68 -4.81 -1.26
CA TYR A 49 5.55 -5.40 -0.26
C TYR A 49 6.93 -4.79 -0.34
N GLN A 50 7.44 -4.28 0.78
CA GLN A 50 8.78 -3.74 0.91
C GLN A 50 9.61 -4.61 1.86
N LYS A 51 10.81 -4.97 1.42
CA LYS A 51 11.82 -5.66 2.23
C LYS A 51 13.21 -5.21 1.79
N ASP A 52 14.13 -5.00 2.73
CA ASP A 52 15.54 -4.70 2.41
C ASP A 52 15.73 -3.53 1.42
N GLY A 53 14.82 -2.54 1.44
CA GLY A 53 14.79 -1.41 0.50
C GLY A 53 14.25 -1.71 -0.90
N GLU A 54 13.89 -2.96 -1.19
CA GLU A 54 13.24 -3.38 -2.43
C GLU A 54 11.71 -3.31 -2.29
N VAL A 55 11.04 -2.80 -3.33
CA VAL A 55 9.57 -2.72 -3.40
C VAL A 55 9.07 -3.67 -4.47
N GLN A 56 8.09 -4.50 -4.12
CA GLN A 56 7.49 -5.51 -4.99
C GLN A 56 5.97 -5.39 -4.97
N LYS A 57 5.34 -5.40 -6.15
CA LYS A 57 3.89 -5.56 -6.27
C LYS A 57 3.55 -7.04 -6.27
N LEU A 58 2.81 -7.50 -5.28
CA LEU A 58 2.47 -8.92 -5.14
C LEU A 58 1.13 -9.25 -5.79
N TRP A 59 0.14 -8.37 -5.62
CA TRP A 59 -1.22 -8.57 -6.14
C TRP A 59 -1.81 -7.25 -6.62
N ASN A 60 -2.78 -7.35 -7.52
CA ASN A 60 -3.61 -6.26 -8.00
C ASN A 60 -5.00 -6.80 -8.36
N ALA A 61 -6.02 -5.96 -8.22
CA ALA A 61 -7.35 -6.20 -8.75
C ALA A 61 -7.95 -4.91 -9.30
N ASP A 62 -8.58 -4.98 -10.48
CA ASP A 62 -9.18 -3.82 -11.13
C ASP A 62 -10.60 -3.50 -10.66
N SER A 63 -11.35 -4.52 -10.25
CA SER A 63 -12.78 -4.39 -9.95
C SER A 63 -13.29 -5.31 -8.83
N GLU A 64 -12.44 -6.14 -8.24
CA GLU A 64 -12.81 -7.04 -7.15
C GLU A 64 -12.51 -6.41 -5.78
N GLN A 65 -13.54 -5.83 -5.16
CA GLN A 65 -13.43 -5.26 -3.81
C GLN A 65 -13.06 -6.32 -2.77
N GLY A 66 -12.21 -5.95 -1.82
CA GLY A 66 -11.73 -6.84 -0.77
C GLY A 66 -10.65 -7.84 -1.22
N TYR A 67 -10.30 -7.91 -2.51
CA TYR A 67 -9.31 -8.86 -2.99
C TYR A 67 -7.91 -8.57 -2.41
N CYS A 68 -7.49 -7.31 -2.39
CA CYS A 68 -6.15 -6.95 -1.93
C CYS A 68 -6.01 -7.10 -0.41
N GLU A 69 -7.05 -6.75 0.34
CA GLU A 69 -7.12 -6.83 1.80
C GLU A 69 -7.02 -8.29 2.26
N ARG A 70 -7.82 -9.19 1.67
CA ARG A 70 -7.74 -10.63 1.98
C ARG A 70 -6.36 -11.21 1.67
N ASN A 71 -5.74 -10.80 0.55
CA ASN A 71 -4.40 -11.26 0.18
C ASN A 71 -3.32 -10.69 1.11
N ALA A 72 -3.43 -9.43 1.53
CA ALA A 72 -2.54 -8.79 2.48
C ALA A 72 -2.61 -9.47 3.85
N GLU A 73 -3.82 -9.71 4.38
CA GLU A 73 -4.04 -10.43 5.64
C GLU A 73 -3.47 -11.86 5.58
N ALA A 74 -3.79 -12.60 4.52
CA ALA A 74 -3.26 -13.95 4.34
C ALA A 74 -1.72 -13.96 4.23
N PHE A 75 -1.11 -12.91 3.67
CA PHE A 75 0.34 -12.78 3.60
C PHE A 75 0.96 -12.41 4.95
N VAL A 76 0.32 -11.53 5.71
CA VAL A 76 0.68 -11.21 7.10
C VAL A 76 0.68 -12.47 7.96
N ASP A 77 -0.30 -13.35 7.82
CA ASP A 77 -0.35 -14.61 8.56
C ASP A 77 0.78 -15.56 8.17
N ARG A 78 1.18 -15.59 6.89
CA ARG A 78 2.39 -16.33 6.47
C ARG A 78 3.65 -15.73 7.09
N GLN A 79 3.79 -14.41 7.12
CA GLN A 79 4.90 -13.72 7.78
C GLN A 79 4.98 -14.10 9.26
N ARG A 80 3.85 -14.09 9.97
CA ARG A 80 3.76 -14.55 11.37
C ARG A 80 4.16 -16.00 11.52
N GLY A 81 3.72 -16.88 10.62
CA GLY A 81 4.14 -18.28 10.57
C GLY A 81 5.66 -18.48 10.36
N TRP A 82 6.33 -17.50 9.74
CA TRP A 82 7.79 -17.45 9.60
C TRP A 82 8.51 -16.73 10.75
N GLY A 83 7.80 -16.42 11.84
CA GLY A 83 8.34 -15.79 13.04
C GLY A 83 8.50 -14.27 12.96
N TRP A 84 7.74 -13.60 12.09
CA TRP A 84 7.70 -12.13 12.04
C TRP A 84 6.57 -11.59 12.91
N GLU A 85 6.85 -10.52 13.66
CA GLU A 85 5.84 -9.82 14.44
C GLU A 85 5.21 -8.71 13.58
N CYS A 86 3.99 -8.94 13.10
CA CYS A 86 3.28 -8.03 12.20
C CYS A 86 2.16 -7.26 12.90
N ASN A 87 2.25 -5.94 12.86
CA ASN A 87 1.30 -5.00 13.45
C ASN A 87 0.69 -4.11 12.36
N LEU A 88 -0.63 -3.92 12.41
CA LEU A 88 -1.32 -2.95 11.57
C LEU A 88 -0.98 -1.53 12.08
N THR A 89 -0.44 -0.69 11.21
CA THR A 89 -0.06 0.70 11.52
C THR A 89 -1.03 1.73 10.93
N GLY A 90 -1.96 1.28 10.07
CA GLY A 90 -3.01 2.11 9.47
C GLY A 90 -4.41 1.61 9.83
N SER A 91 -5.04 2.27 10.80
CA SER A 91 -6.49 2.31 11.02
C SER A 91 -6.76 3.40 12.06
N GLY A 92 -7.19 4.58 11.62
CA GLY A 92 -7.80 5.58 12.52
C GLY A 92 -7.32 7.01 12.33
N SER A 93 -8.03 7.75 11.49
CA SER A 93 -8.85 8.88 11.94
C SER A 93 -10.03 9.05 11.00
#